data_AF-A0A9N8DUX9-F1
#
_entry.id   AF-A0A9N8DUX9-F1
#
_cell.length_a   1.000
_cell.length_b   1.000
_cell.length_c   1.000
_cell.angle_alpha   90.00
_cell.angle_beta   90.00
_cell.angle_gamma   90.00
#
_symmetry.space_group_name_H-M   'P 1'
#
loop_
_entity.id
_entity.type
_entity.pdbx_description
1 polymer ?
#
loop_
_entity_poly.entity_id
_entity_poly.type
_entity_poly.pdbx_seq_one_letter_code
_entity_poly.pdbx_strand_id
1 'polypeptide(L)'
;MASPLSSPDLISDDATVTTAASSATGCSSDGNNYQKRRAASVHHIATEFLDQVISTPGLSHTSTIYEIENLQGPPGLIRQRGLDVVCPVDGQKGAAYVDCLEGEDHVGEATHMLSYAWSYSIGDIVDTLVHYCTSTGKDPRRAYVWMCCLCVNQHRVVLQKKEDRSGARVLGGSGRIDFFAEFGFRWNPLDICLP
;
A
#
# COMPACT_ATOMS: atom_id res chain seq x y z
N MET A 1 45.72 45.82 11.91
CA MET A 1 46.59 44.67 11.58
C MET A 1 45.67 43.56 11.14
N ALA A 2 45.64 43.30 9.83
CA ALA A 2 44.76 42.33 9.19
C ALA A 2 45.43 40.95 9.21
N SER A 3 44.72 39.93 9.70
CA SER A 3 45.13 38.53 9.58
C SER A 3 44.44 37.92 8.35
N PRO A 4 45.15 37.14 7.51
CA PRO A 4 44.59 36.56 6.30
C PRO A 4 43.87 35.23 6.57
N LEU A 5 42.95 34.96 5.65
CA LEU A 5 42.09 33.79 5.46
C LEU A 5 42.88 32.47 5.38
N SER A 6 42.26 31.41 5.90
CA SER A 6 42.58 30.03 5.52
C SER A 6 41.27 29.32 5.16
N SER A 7 41.15 28.92 3.89
CA SER A 7 40.02 28.15 3.36
C SER A 7 40.37 26.65 3.42
N PRO A 8 39.48 25.76 3.87
CA PRO A 8 39.68 24.33 3.70
C PRO A 8 39.12 23.80 2.37
N ASP A 9 39.87 22.86 1.82
CA ASP A 9 39.77 22.23 0.51
C ASP A 9 38.45 21.49 0.24
N LEU A 10 38.02 21.62 -1.02
CA LEU A 10 36.95 20.85 -1.66
C LEU A 10 37.45 19.43 -1.94
N ILE A 11 36.87 18.42 -1.28
CA ILE A 11 36.99 17.02 -1.66
C ILE A 11 35.80 16.69 -2.57
N SER A 12 36.12 16.33 -3.82
CA SER A 12 35.19 15.89 -4.86
C SER A 12 35.31 14.37 -4.96
N ASP A 13 34.30 13.64 -4.48
CA ASP A 13 34.17 12.20 -4.71
C ASP A 13 33.18 11.95 -5.85
N ASP A 14 33.73 11.60 -7.00
CA ASP A 14 33.02 11.11 -8.19
C ASP A 14 32.68 9.62 -7.96
N ALA A 15 31.44 9.33 -7.59
CA ALA A 15 30.92 7.98 -7.52
C ALA A 15 30.15 7.66 -8.82
N THR A 16 30.88 7.12 -9.80
CA THR A 16 30.30 6.60 -11.04
C THR A 16 29.51 5.32 -10.76
N VAL A 17 28.20 5.42 -10.55
CA VAL A 17 27.29 4.27 -10.45
C VAL A 17 27.02 3.72 -11.86
N THR A 18 27.62 2.56 -12.16
CA THR A 18 27.34 1.82 -13.40
C THR A 18 26.07 0.99 -13.20
N THR A 19 24.95 1.44 -13.76
CA THR A 19 23.69 0.68 -13.78
C THR A 19 23.67 -0.23 -15.00
N ALA A 20 23.85 -1.54 -14.79
CA ALA A 20 23.66 -2.53 -15.85
C ALA A 20 22.15 -2.73 -16.09
N ALA A 21 21.66 -2.22 -17.21
CA ALA A 21 20.31 -2.53 -17.70
C ALA A 21 20.29 -3.97 -18.21
N SER A 22 19.65 -4.87 -17.46
CA SER A 22 19.34 -6.22 -17.94
C SER A 22 18.06 -6.16 -18.77
N SER A 23 18.21 -6.17 -20.09
CA SER A 23 17.12 -6.32 -21.05
C SER A 23 16.61 -7.76 -21.02
N ALA A 24 15.50 -8.00 -20.33
CA ALA A 24 14.81 -9.28 -20.40
C ALA A 24 13.90 -9.30 -21.65
N THR A 25 14.41 -9.91 -22.71
CA THR A 25 13.64 -10.29 -23.92
C THR A 25 12.64 -11.39 -23.55
N GLY A 26 11.40 -11.21 -24.01
CA GLY A 26 10.21 -11.84 -23.45
C GLY A 26 10.05 -13.34 -23.65
N CYS A 27 9.36 -13.94 -22.69
CA CYS A 27 8.60 -15.17 -22.87
C CYS A 27 7.10 -14.83 -22.79
N SER A 28 6.34 -15.22 -23.80
CA SER A 28 4.89 -15.04 -23.87
C SER A 28 4.21 -15.84 -22.75
N SER A 29 3.48 -15.15 -21.89
CA SER A 29 2.74 -15.71 -20.77
C SER A 29 1.31 -16.05 -21.17
N ASP A 30 0.99 -17.35 -21.12
CA ASP A 30 -0.36 -17.88 -21.18
C ASP A 30 -1.24 -17.26 -20.08
N GLY A 31 -2.20 -16.43 -20.48
CA GLY A 31 -3.60 -16.34 -20.02
C GLY A 31 -3.97 -16.23 -18.53
N ASN A 32 -3.07 -16.49 -17.60
CA ASN A 32 -3.29 -16.32 -16.17
C ASN A 32 -2.79 -14.92 -15.84
N ASN A 33 -3.68 -13.95 -16.07
CA ASN A 33 -3.55 -12.54 -15.75
C ASN A 33 -3.29 -12.41 -14.25
N TYR A 34 -2.04 -12.68 -13.86
CA TYR A 34 -1.49 -12.51 -12.53
C TYR A 34 -1.74 -11.04 -12.23
N GLN A 35 -2.85 -10.75 -11.56
CA GLN A 35 -3.28 -9.38 -11.31
C GLN A 35 -2.09 -8.70 -10.67
N LYS A 36 -1.43 -7.83 -11.45
CA LYS A 36 -0.29 -7.05 -10.99
C LYS A 36 -0.73 -6.46 -9.67
N ARG A 37 0.00 -6.77 -8.60
CA ARG A 37 -0.40 -6.39 -7.25
C ARG A 37 -0.39 -4.89 -7.20
N ARG A 38 -1.56 -4.28 -7.33
CA ARG A 38 -1.69 -2.82 -7.31
C ARG A 38 -1.41 -2.35 -5.88
N ALA A 39 -0.72 -1.24 -5.78
CA ALA A 39 -0.37 -0.60 -4.53
C ALA A 39 -0.40 0.92 -4.70
N ALA A 40 -0.75 1.61 -3.62
CA ALA A 40 -0.69 3.07 -3.59
C ALA A 40 0.77 3.52 -3.48
N SER A 41 1.11 4.64 -4.12
CA SER A 41 2.40 5.29 -3.92
C SER A 41 2.49 5.87 -2.52
N VAL A 42 3.71 5.99 -1.97
CA VAL A 42 3.94 6.75 -0.73
C VAL A 42 3.47 8.19 -0.88
N HIS A 43 3.63 8.79 -2.07
CA HIS A 43 3.12 10.12 -2.37
C HIS A 43 1.61 10.24 -2.15
N HIS A 44 0.81 9.34 -2.71
CA HIS A 44 -0.65 9.36 -2.54
C HIS A 44 -1.06 9.09 -1.09
N ILE A 45 -0.36 8.17 -0.40
CA ILE A 45 -0.62 7.89 1.02
C ILE A 45 -0.37 9.15 1.87
N ALA A 46 0.74 9.85 1.65
CA ALA A 46 1.17 10.99 2.45
C ALA A 46 0.45 12.31 2.14
N THR A 47 -0.08 12.45 0.92
CA THR A 47 -0.79 13.65 0.49
C THR A 47 -2.30 13.40 0.51
N GLU A 48 -2.83 12.76 -0.52
CA GLU A 48 -4.27 12.65 -0.71
C GLU A 48 -4.98 11.78 0.33
N PHE A 49 -4.42 10.62 0.69
CA PHE A 49 -5.09 9.72 1.64
C PHE A 49 -5.08 10.32 3.05
N LEU A 50 -3.93 10.83 3.50
CA LEU A 50 -3.83 11.49 4.80
C LEU A 50 -4.72 12.75 4.86
N ASP A 51 -4.72 13.57 3.81
CA ASP A 51 -5.59 14.76 3.74
C ASP A 51 -7.07 14.37 3.81
N GLN A 52 -7.49 13.28 3.16
CA GLN A 52 -8.84 12.75 3.28
C GLN A 52 -9.18 12.30 4.70
N VAL A 53 -8.24 11.64 5.40
CA VAL A 53 -8.42 11.24 6.80
C VAL A 53 -8.61 12.48 7.68
N ILE A 54 -7.71 13.46 7.57
CA ILE A 54 -7.75 14.69 8.40
C ILE A 54 -8.99 15.54 8.09
N SER A 55 -9.45 15.55 6.84
CA SER A 55 -10.65 16.28 6.43
C SER A 55 -11.96 15.60 6.86
N THR A 56 -11.91 14.35 7.30
CA THR A 56 -13.10 13.60 7.72
C THR A 56 -13.45 13.97 9.18
N PRO A 57 -14.69 14.42 9.48
CA PRO A 57 -15.08 14.79 10.84
C PRO A 57 -14.86 13.65 11.84
N GLY A 58 -14.15 13.95 12.92
CA GLY A 58 -13.85 13.00 14.00
C GLY A 58 -12.60 12.14 13.78
N LEU A 59 -11.93 12.27 12.64
CA LEU A 59 -10.64 11.64 12.38
C LEU A 59 -9.50 12.68 12.45
N SER A 60 -8.28 12.20 12.67
CA SER A 60 -7.08 13.03 12.77
C SER A 60 -5.83 12.25 12.41
N HIS A 61 -4.66 12.90 12.47
CA HIS A 61 -3.36 12.26 12.28
C HIS A 61 -3.10 11.10 13.25
N THR A 62 -3.70 11.13 14.44
CA THR A 62 -3.55 10.09 15.46
C THR A 62 -4.55 8.95 15.29
N SER A 63 -5.48 9.04 14.33
CA SER A 63 -6.47 7.99 14.11
C SER A 63 -5.83 6.69 13.65
N THR A 64 -6.36 5.57 14.14
CA THR A 64 -5.92 4.22 13.79
C THR A 64 -6.68 3.68 12.59
N ILE A 65 -6.19 2.60 11.96
CA ILE A 65 -6.92 1.97 10.85
C ILE A 65 -8.27 1.40 11.30
N TYR A 66 -8.39 0.97 12.57
CA TYR A 66 -9.67 0.55 13.13
C TYR A 66 -10.74 1.64 13.07
N GLU A 67 -10.36 2.88 13.37
CA GLU A 67 -11.25 4.04 13.35
C GLU A 67 -11.56 4.48 11.91
N ILE A 68 -10.55 4.43 11.04
CA ILE A 68 -10.67 4.84 9.63
C ILE A 68 -11.61 3.92 8.83
N GLU A 69 -11.58 2.60 9.06
CA GLU A 69 -12.25 1.61 8.19
C GLU A 69 -13.47 0.88 8.83
N ASN A 70 -13.73 1.07 10.13
CA ASN A 70 -14.90 0.55 10.88
C ASN A 70 -15.52 -0.76 10.32
N LEU A 71 -14.81 -1.88 10.45
CA LEU A 71 -15.27 -3.18 9.93
C LEU A 71 -16.54 -3.73 10.61
N GLN A 72 -17.02 -3.10 11.67
CA GLN A 72 -18.16 -3.57 12.46
C GLN A 72 -19.46 -2.83 12.12
N GLY A 73 -19.37 -1.67 11.47
CA GLY A 73 -20.50 -0.78 11.20
C GLY A 73 -20.62 -0.34 9.74
N PRO A 74 -21.18 0.86 9.51
CA PRO A 74 -21.19 1.50 8.20
C PRO A 74 -19.77 1.53 7.58
N PRO A 75 -19.66 1.56 6.25
CA PRO A 75 -18.38 1.76 5.56
C PRO A 75 -17.58 2.93 6.15
N GLY A 76 -16.33 2.66 6.52
CA GLY A 76 -15.37 3.70 6.84
C GLY A 76 -14.84 4.37 5.56
N LEU A 77 -13.86 5.26 5.72
CA LEU A 77 -13.29 6.04 4.62
C LEU A 77 -12.79 5.16 3.47
N ILE A 78 -12.11 4.06 3.80
CA ILE A 78 -11.48 3.17 2.81
C ILE A 78 -12.55 2.46 1.97
N ARG A 79 -13.53 1.78 2.59
CA ARG A 79 -14.64 1.14 1.84
C ARG A 79 -15.52 2.14 1.10
N GLN A 80 -15.73 3.32 1.67
CA GLN A 80 -16.60 4.33 1.07
C GLN A 80 -16.11 4.73 -0.32
N ARG A 81 -14.79 4.80 -0.53
CA ARG A 81 -14.19 5.13 -1.83
C ARG A 81 -14.59 4.14 -2.93
N GLY A 82 -14.64 2.85 -2.61
CA GLY A 82 -14.94 1.78 -3.58
C GLY A 82 -16.40 1.35 -3.66
N LEU A 83 -17.31 2.00 -2.91
CA LEU A 83 -18.68 1.51 -2.72
C LEU A 83 -19.46 1.31 -4.03
N ASP A 84 -19.34 2.26 -4.97
CA ASP A 84 -20.02 2.22 -6.26
C ASP A 84 -19.13 1.79 -7.43
N VAL A 85 -17.89 1.40 -7.14
CA VAL A 85 -16.94 0.91 -8.13
C VAL A 85 -17.10 -0.61 -8.29
N VAL A 86 -17.13 -1.08 -9.54
CA VAL A 86 -17.14 -2.51 -9.84
C VAL A 86 -15.73 -3.07 -9.63
N CYS A 87 -15.61 -4.09 -8.78
CA CYS A 87 -14.33 -4.71 -8.50
C CYS A 87 -13.79 -5.44 -9.75
N PRO A 88 -12.55 -5.17 -10.16
CA PRO A 88 -11.96 -5.79 -11.35
C PRO A 88 -11.64 -7.28 -11.15
N VAL A 89 -11.66 -7.77 -9.91
CA VAL A 89 -11.37 -9.18 -9.57
C VAL A 89 -12.60 -10.06 -9.78
N ASP A 90 -13.76 -9.65 -9.27
CA ASP A 90 -14.97 -10.48 -9.19
C ASP A 90 -16.18 -9.92 -9.96
N GLY A 91 -16.07 -8.72 -10.53
CA GLY A 91 -17.14 -8.07 -11.30
C GLY A 91 -18.32 -7.58 -10.47
N GLN A 92 -18.24 -7.58 -9.13
CA GLN A 92 -19.31 -7.12 -8.25
C GLN A 92 -19.05 -5.70 -7.72
N LYS A 93 -20.11 -4.99 -7.31
CA LYS A 93 -19.98 -3.68 -6.63
C LYS A 93 -19.16 -3.77 -5.34
N GLY A 94 -18.46 -2.69 -5.00
CA GLY A 94 -17.54 -2.63 -3.87
C GLY A 94 -16.15 -3.10 -4.29
N ALA A 95 -15.28 -2.17 -4.68
CA ALA A 95 -13.88 -2.45 -5.05
C ALA A 95 -12.90 -2.16 -3.89
N ALA A 96 -11.66 -2.65 -4.00
CA ALA A 96 -10.59 -2.25 -3.09
C ALA A 96 -10.25 -0.77 -3.29
N TYR A 97 -9.69 -0.12 -2.27
CA TYR A 97 -9.35 1.31 -2.37
C TYR A 97 -8.36 1.57 -3.50
N VAL A 98 -7.32 0.74 -3.63
CA VAL A 98 -6.31 0.87 -4.72
C VAL A 98 -6.89 0.68 -6.11
N ASP A 99 -8.01 -0.05 -6.25
CA ASP A 99 -8.66 -0.24 -7.54
C ASP A 99 -9.38 1.04 -8.00
N CYS A 100 -9.66 1.95 -7.08
CA CYS A 100 -10.31 3.24 -7.32
C CYS A 100 -9.31 4.38 -7.59
N LEU A 101 -8.01 4.08 -7.62
CA LEU A 101 -6.96 5.05 -7.89
C LEU A 101 -6.58 5.03 -9.37
N GLU A 102 -6.18 6.20 -9.86
CA GLU A 102 -5.73 6.44 -11.23
C GLU A 102 -4.48 7.33 -11.20
N GLY A 103 -3.69 7.30 -12.27
CA GLY A 103 -2.46 8.08 -12.39
C GLY A 103 -1.23 7.38 -11.78
N GLU A 104 -0.11 7.47 -12.49
CA GLU A 104 1.13 6.77 -12.11
C GLU A 104 1.73 7.27 -10.80
N ASP A 105 1.46 8.53 -10.43
CA ASP A 105 1.94 9.10 -9.17
C ASP A 105 1.12 8.63 -7.97
N HIS A 106 0.01 7.92 -8.17
CA HIS A 106 -0.88 7.46 -7.11
C HIS A 106 -0.95 5.94 -6.96
N VAL A 107 -0.86 5.21 -8.08
CA VAL A 107 -1.02 3.76 -8.07
C VAL A 107 -0.11 3.11 -9.12
N GLY A 108 0.45 1.97 -8.75
CA GLY A 108 1.37 1.21 -9.59
C GLY A 108 1.49 -0.23 -9.13
N GLU A 109 2.42 -0.95 -9.73
CA GLU A 109 2.79 -2.30 -9.29
C GLU A 109 3.54 -2.20 -7.96
N ALA A 110 3.13 -3.00 -6.98
CA ALA A 110 3.71 -3.02 -5.65
C ALA A 110 5.22 -3.32 -5.71
N THR A 111 6.00 -2.42 -5.12
CA THR A 111 7.46 -2.54 -5.01
C THR A 111 7.89 -2.90 -3.60
N HIS A 112 7.03 -2.64 -2.61
CA HIS A 112 7.27 -2.93 -1.20
C HIS A 112 6.00 -3.50 -0.57
N MET A 113 6.16 -4.30 0.47
CA MET A 113 5.08 -4.77 1.33
C MET A 113 5.23 -4.11 2.71
N LEU A 114 4.17 -3.48 3.21
CA LEU A 114 4.17 -2.93 4.57
C LEU A 114 3.48 -3.90 5.52
N SER A 115 4.24 -4.39 6.52
CA SER A 115 3.69 -5.06 7.69
C SER A 115 3.52 -4.04 8.81
N TYR A 116 2.31 -3.95 9.38
CA TYR A 116 1.96 -2.99 10.42
C TYR A 116 0.78 -3.50 11.25
N ALA A 117 0.62 -2.96 12.45
CA ALA A 117 -0.56 -3.21 13.27
C ALA A 117 -1.66 -2.19 12.97
N TRP A 118 -2.92 -2.64 12.90
CA TRP A 118 -4.08 -1.75 12.68
C TRP A 118 -4.28 -0.71 13.80
N SER A 119 -3.65 -0.91 14.96
CA SER A 119 -3.64 0.02 16.09
C SER A 119 -2.59 1.13 15.97
N TYR A 120 -1.71 1.09 14.97
CA TYR A 120 -0.80 2.21 14.72
C TYR A 120 -1.57 3.39 14.15
N SER A 121 -1.16 4.60 14.53
CA SER A 121 -1.77 5.80 14.00
C SER A 121 -1.42 5.94 12.52
N ILE A 122 -2.32 6.54 11.73
CA ILE A 122 -2.06 6.79 10.32
C ILE A 122 -0.86 7.72 10.13
N GLY A 123 -0.67 8.66 11.05
CA GLY A 123 0.48 9.54 11.09
C GLY A 123 1.81 8.81 11.19
N ASP A 124 1.94 7.92 12.18
CA ASP A 124 3.17 7.14 12.35
C ASP A 124 3.48 6.29 11.10
N ILE A 125 2.44 5.72 10.47
CA ILE A 125 2.59 4.96 9.23
C ILE A 125 3.10 5.86 8.10
N VAL A 126 2.46 7.02 7.88
CA VAL A 126 2.84 7.98 6.82
C VAL A 126 4.26 8.50 7.04
N ASP A 127 4.58 8.96 8.25
CA ASP A 127 5.88 9.49 8.62
C ASP A 127 6.99 8.45 8.41
N THR A 128 6.72 7.19 8.78
CA THR A 128 7.66 6.08 8.54
C THR A 128 7.91 5.85 7.05
N LEU A 129 6.87 5.86 6.21
CA LEU A 129 7.01 5.66 4.76
C LEU A 129 7.76 6.83 4.08
N VAL A 130 7.47 8.06 4.49
CA VAL A 130 8.16 9.26 4.00
C VAL A 130 9.62 9.26 4.45
N HIS A 131 9.87 8.93 5.71
CA HIS A 131 11.22 8.79 6.26
C HIS A 131 12.01 7.71 5.51
N TYR A 132 11.40 6.55 5.25
CA TYR A 132 12.01 5.49 4.44
C TYR A 132 12.42 5.97 3.05
N CYS A 133 11.54 6.69 2.34
CA CYS A 133 11.87 7.21 1.01
C CYS A 133 13.04 8.21 1.08
N THR A 134 13.02 9.10 2.08
CA THR A 134 14.05 10.12 2.27
C THR A 134 15.40 9.51 2.62
N SER A 135 15.44 8.55 3.56
CA SER A 135 16.68 7.92 4.02
C SER A 135 17.31 6.99 2.98
N THR A 136 16.52 6.48 2.04
CA THR A 136 16.99 5.60 0.96
C THR A 136 17.12 6.30 -0.40
N GLY A 137 16.85 7.61 -0.48
CA GLY A 137 16.90 8.38 -1.73
C GLY A 137 15.88 7.93 -2.78
N LYS A 138 14.76 7.33 -2.36
CA LYS A 138 13.68 6.88 -3.25
C LYS A 138 12.67 7.98 -3.50
N ASP A 139 12.16 8.06 -4.73
CA ASP A 139 11.05 8.96 -5.07
C ASP A 139 9.73 8.40 -4.49
N PRO A 140 9.04 9.13 -3.57
CA PRO A 140 7.77 8.68 -3.00
C PRO A 140 6.66 8.48 -4.05
N ARG A 141 6.73 9.11 -5.23
CA ARG A 141 5.77 8.88 -6.33
C ARG A 141 5.93 7.51 -6.99
N ARG A 142 7.12 6.90 -6.87
CA ARG A 142 7.48 5.62 -7.51
C ARG A 142 7.74 4.50 -6.50
N ALA A 143 7.61 4.79 -5.20
CA ALA A 143 7.57 3.81 -4.13
C ALA A 143 6.12 3.36 -3.90
N TYR A 144 5.72 2.26 -4.53
CA TYR A 144 4.38 1.67 -4.38
C TYR A 144 4.34 0.65 -3.26
N VAL A 145 3.56 0.93 -2.23
CA VAL A 145 3.52 0.15 -0.99
C VAL A 145 2.22 -0.63 -0.91
N TRP A 146 2.34 -1.95 -0.88
CA TRP A 146 1.20 -2.82 -0.62
C TRP A 146 0.85 -2.74 0.87
N MET A 147 -0.30 -2.15 1.16
CA MET A 147 -0.85 -2.01 2.51
C MET A 147 -2.20 -2.71 2.55
N CYS A 148 -2.36 -3.67 3.48
CA CYS A 148 -3.50 -4.59 3.46
C CYS A 148 -4.85 -3.87 3.54
N CYS A 149 -4.98 -2.79 4.32
CA CYS A 149 -6.26 -2.06 4.40
C CYS A 149 -6.66 -1.41 3.06
N LEU A 150 -5.71 -0.96 2.24
CA LEU A 150 -6.00 -0.32 0.94
C LEU A 150 -6.12 -1.32 -0.21
N CYS A 151 -5.29 -2.37 -0.17
CA CYS A 151 -5.13 -3.29 -1.30
C CYS A 151 -6.08 -4.48 -1.24
N VAL A 152 -6.53 -4.87 -0.04
CA VAL A 152 -7.53 -5.92 0.11
C VAL A 152 -8.91 -5.31 -0.01
N ASN A 153 -9.80 -5.97 -0.76
CA ASN A 153 -11.19 -5.57 -0.87
C ASN A 153 -11.93 -5.79 0.46
N GLN A 154 -11.95 -4.75 1.30
CA GLN A 154 -12.56 -4.77 2.62
C GLN A 154 -14.08 -5.05 2.57
N HIS A 155 -14.75 -4.80 1.44
CA HIS A 155 -16.16 -5.18 1.26
C HIS A 155 -16.34 -6.69 1.40
N ARG A 156 -15.44 -7.49 0.81
CA ARG A 156 -15.49 -8.95 0.89
C ARG A 156 -15.15 -9.46 2.28
N VAL A 157 -14.19 -8.82 2.96
CA VAL A 157 -13.84 -9.16 4.35
C VAL A 157 -15.05 -9.00 5.27
N VAL A 158 -15.83 -7.93 5.12
CA VAL A 158 -17.03 -7.69 5.93
C VAL A 158 -18.15 -8.68 5.58
N LEU A 159 -18.36 -8.99 4.29
CA LEU A 159 -19.36 -9.96 3.86
C LEU A 159 -19.06 -11.36 4.41
N GLN A 160 -17.81 -11.83 4.26
CA GLN A 160 -17.38 -13.12 4.78
C GLN A 160 -17.56 -13.21 6.31
N LYS A 161 -17.19 -12.15 7.05
CA LYS A 161 -17.42 -12.10 8.51
C LYS A 161 -18.89 -12.13 8.91
N LYS A 162 -19.82 -11.70 8.05
CA LYS A 162 -21.26 -11.80 8.30
C LYS A 162 -21.76 -13.22 8.04
N GLU A 163 -21.28 -13.84 6.96
CA GLU A 163 -21.60 -15.23 6.62
C GLU A 163 -21.10 -16.20 7.69
N ASP A 164 -19.85 -16.08 8.12
CA ASP A 164 -19.26 -16.92 9.19
C ASP A 164 -20.07 -16.82 10.49
N ARG A 165 -20.53 -15.62 10.85
CA ARG A 165 -21.36 -15.39 12.04
C ARG A 165 -22.77 -15.95 11.91
N SER A 166 -23.31 -16.01 10.70
CA SER A 166 -24.65 -16.54 10.46
C SER A 166 -24.73 -18.06 10.62
N GLY A 167 -23.59 -18.76 10.73
CA GLY A 167 -23.56 -20.21 10.90
C GLY A 167 -24.07 -21.00 9.69
N ALA A 168 -24.31 -20.33 8.56
CA ALA A 168 -24.65 -20.94 7.30
C ALA A 168 -23.43 -21.74 6.81
N ARG A 169 -23.33 -23.01 7.22
CA ARG A 169 -22.38 -23.96 6.65
C ARG A 169 -22.76 -24.16 5.19
N VAL A 170 -22.10 -23.42 4.29
CA VAL A 170 -22.10 -23.78 2.87
C VAL A 170 -21.38 -25.12 2.77
N LEU A 171 -22.18 -26.18 2.73
CA LEU A 171 -21.73 -27.54 2.45
C LEU A 171 -21.25 -27.59 0.99
N GLY A 172 -20.02 -27.16 0.74
CA GLY A 172 -19.35 -27.34 -0.54
C GLY A 172 -18.70 -26.07 -1.06
N GLY A 173 -17.39 -25.91 -0.82
CA GLY A 173 -16.55 -24.96 -1.54
C GLY A 173 -15.49 -24.30 -0.67
N SER A 174 -14.27 -24.82 -0.79
CA SER A 174 -12.91 -24.30 -0.53
C SER A 174 -12.63 -22.78 -0.39
N GLY A 175 -13.48 -21.96 0.24
CA GLY A 175 -13.39 -20.49 0.18
C GLY A 175 -13.08 -19.76 1.48
N ARG A 176 -12.45 -20.41 2.48
CA ARG A 176 -12.00 -19.67 3.67
C ARG A 176 -10.74 -18.89 3.29
N ILE A 177 -10.89 -17.58 3.07
CA ILE A 177 -9.77 -16.63 2.97
C ILE A 177 -8.98 -16.74 4.28
N ASP A 178 -7.92 -17.53 4.28
CA ASP A 178 -6.94 -17.50 5.34
C ASP A 178 -6.06 -16.29 5.06
N PHE A 179 -6.20 -15.26 5.88
CA PHE A 179 -5.45 -14.02 5.77
C PHE A 179 -3.96 -14.32 5.62
N PHE A 180 -3.39 -15.23 6.41
CA PHE A 180 -1.96 -15.56 6.27
C PHE A 180 -1.65 -16.47 5.09
N ALA A 181 -2.54 -17.40 4.69
CA ALA A 181 -2.27 -18.24 3.52
C ALA A 181 -2.44 -17.48 2.20
N GLU A 182 -3.36 -16.52 2.12
CA GLU A 182 -3.59 -15.71 0.93
C GLU A 182 -2.56 -14.59 0.77
N PHE A 183 -2.02 -14.07 1.89
CA PHE A 183 -1.03 -12.97 1.86
C PHE A 183 0.42 -13.43 2.06
N GLY A 184 0.68 -14.51 2.79
CA GLY A 184 2.03 -14.99 3.14
C GLY A 184 2.73 -15.78 2.04
N PHE A 185 2.00 -16.56 1.23
CA PHE A 185 2.60 -17.29 0.10
C PHE A 185 2.87 -16.42 -1.14
N ARG A 186 2.36 -15.19 -1.12
CA ARG A 186 2.44 -14.28 -2.26
C ARG A 186 3.78 -13.54 -2.28
N TRP A 187 4.42 -13.27 -1.16
CA TRP A 187 5.68 -12.53 -1.13
C TRP A 187 6.84 -13.47 -0.83
N ASN A 188 7.87 -13.45 -1.68
CA ASN A 188 9.05 -14.28 -1.45
C ASN A 188 9.75 -13.73 -0.19
N PRO A 189 10.11 -14.55 0.81
CA PRO A 189 10.71 -14.07 2.06
C PRO A 189 11.99 -13.25 1.86
N LEU A 190 12.64 -13.38 0.69
CA LEU A 190 13.82 -12.62 0.31
C LEU A 190 13.52 -11.16 -0.09
N ASP A 191 12.26 -10.80 -0.35
CA ASP A 191 11.85 -9.46 -0.78
C ASP A 191 11.35 -8.54 0.37
N ILE A 192 11.27 -9.04 1.62
CA ILE A 192 10.53 -8.37 2.71
C ILE A 192 11.43 -7.70 3.77
N CYS A 193 12.75 -7.85 3.72
CA CYS A 193 13.62 -7.16 4.66
C CYS A 193 13.90 -5.73 4.21
N LEU A 194 13.03 -4.80 4.60
CA LEU A 194 13.49 -3.43 4.89
C LEU A 194 14.55 -3.55 6.01
N PRO A 195 15.76 -2.96 5.84
CA PRO A 195 16.79 -2.96 6.86
C PRO A 195 16.38 -2.20 8.13
#